data_AF-A0A8C8AUJ7-F1
#
_entry.id   AF-A0A8C8AUJ7-F1
#
_cell.length_a   1.000
_cell.length_b   1.000
_cell.length_c   1.000
_cell.angle_alpha   90.00
_cell.angle_beta   90.00
_cell.angle_gamma   90.00
#
_symmetry.space_group_name_H-M   'P 1'
#
loop_
_entity.id
_entity.type
_entity.pdbx_description
1 polymer ?
#
loop_
_entity_poly.entity_id
_entity_poly.type
_entity_poly.pdbx_seq_one_letter_code
_entity_poly.pdbx_strand_id
1 'polypeptide(L)'
;MREPGCPAPSFAVLGAEGKEGSTSNRTTRKGRSEATWRNMQTSKTHSSESMSKDLSELMKEATKEVHEQAENTPFMMNFQKGQVSLHEFKLVAASLYFIYSALEEESERNKDNPVYAPVYFPAELHRKAALEQDLEYFYGRNWKEEIACPQATQKYVERLHYVGKNQPELLVAHAYTRYLGDLSGGQVLKKIAQKALQLPSTGEGLAFFTFDGVSNATKFKQLYRSRMNALEMDLATKKRVLEEAKKAFLLNIQVFEALQELVSKGQENGHPVQLKAELRTRNINKSYEHGPAHEKESKKINRRHTDMMPITPLVRWILALSFLAMTVTVGLFVM
;
A
#
# COMPACT_ATOMS: atom_id res chain seq x y z
N MET A 1 -28.26 0.21 8.04
CA MET A 1 -27.13 -0.40 8.77
C MET A 1 -26.05 0.66 8.89
N ARG A 2 -25.43 0.86 10.07
CA ARG A 2 -24.35 1.84 10.24
C ARG A 2 -23.08 1.31 9.56
N GLU A 3 -22.38 2.14 8.78
CA GLU A 3 -21.03 1.80 8.29
C GLU A 3 -20.12 1.59 9.51
N PRO A 4 -19.25 0.56 9.51
CA PRO A 4 -18.27 0.37 10.57
C PRO A 4 -17.30 1.56 10.51
N GLY A 5 -17.47 2.49 11.44
CA GLY A 5 -16.62 3.65 11.61
C GLY A 5 -15.50 3.34 12.59
N CYS A 6 -14.28 3.72 12.21
CA CYS A 6 -13.18 3.94 13.13
C CYS A 6 -13.65 4.96 14.22
N PRO A 7 -13.65 4.63 15.53
CA PRO A 7 -14.23 5.49 16.58
C PRO A 7 -13.55 6.87 16.64
N ALA A 8 -14.34 7.94 16.80
CA ALA A 8 -13.84 9.31 16.82
C ALA A 8 -13.01 9.61 18.09
N PRO A 9 -11.81 10.23 17.98
CA PRO A 9 -10.98 10.56 19.15
C PRO A 9 -11.46 11.83 19.90
N SER A 10 -11.31 11.81 21.21
CA SER A 10 -11.45 12.97 22.10
C SER A 10 -10.11 13.74 22.16
N PHE A 11 -10.05 14.93 21.55
CA PHE A 11 -8.85 15.77 21.55
C PHE A 11 -8.69 16.54 22.87
N ALA A 12 -7.65 16.21 23.65
CA ALA A 12 -7.14 17.06 24.71
C ALA A 12 -5.93 17.84 24.19
N VAL A 13 -6.06 19.17 24.14
CA VAL A 13 -5.01 20.13 23.74
C VAL A 13 -4.15 20.44 24.95
N LEU A 14 -2.84 20.22 24.86
CA LEU A 14 -1.87 20.78 25.81
C LEU A 14 -0.89 21.68 25.05
N GLY A 15 -0.87 22.94 25.48
CA GLY A 15 -0.14 24.05 24.88
C GLY A 15 1.35 24.04 25.18
N ALA A 16 2.10 24.69 24.29
CA ALA A 16 3.51 24.99 24.44
C ALA A 16 3.71 26.39 25.03
N GLU A 17 4.69 26.53 25.93
CA GLU A 17 5.32 27.81 26.26
C GLU A 17 6.83 27.71 26.03
N GLY A 18 7.40 28.74 25.41
CA GLY A 18 8.82 28.84 25.05
C GLY A 18 9.68 29.57 26.07
N LYS A 19 10.94 29.81 25.69
CA LYS A 19 11.73 30.98 26.11
C LYS A 19 12.98 31.18 25.27
N GLU A 20 13.19 32.43 24.89
CA GLU A 20 14.35 33.00 24.20
C GLU A 20 15.57 33.15 25.14
N GLY A 21 16.76 33.18 24.55
CA GLY A 21 18.01 33.57 25.21
C GLY A 21 19.05 33.98 24.17
N SER A 22 19.26 35.29 24.03
CA SER A 22 20.27 35.93 23.18
C SER A 22 21.58 36.11 23.95
N THR A 23 22.72 35.82 23.30
CA THR A 23 23.98 36.55 23.57
C THR A 23 24.88 36.59 22.34
N SER A 24 25.32 37.81 22.03
CA SER A 24 26.24 38.21 20.96
C SER A 24 27.69 37.83 21.26
N ASN A 25 28.46 37.44 20.24
CA ASN A 25 29.88 37.77 20.19
C ASN A 25 30.38 37.98 18.76
N ARG A 26 31.10 39.09 18.58
CA ARG A 26 31.60 39.65 17.33
C ARG A 26 33.12 39.54 17.31
N THR A 27 33.68 38.72 16.40
CA THR A 27 35.08 38.90 15.96
C THR A 27 35.35 38.25 14.60
N THR A 28 36.19 38.95 13.82
CA THR A 28 36.95 38.54 12.60
C THR A 28 36.17 38.22 11.31
N ARG A 29 35.81 39.30 10.60
CA ARG A 29 35.17 39.30 9.27
C ARG A 29 36.15 39.86 8.24
N LYS A 30 36.80 39.00 7.44
CA LYS A 30 37.15 39.34 6.03
C LYS A 30 37.61 38.20 5.10
N GLY A 31 37.88 36.98 5.58
CA GLY A 31 38.27 35.85 4.71
C GLY A 31 37.21 34.74 4.52
N ARG A 32 36.18 34.69 5.39
CA ARG A 32 35.23 33.57 5.46
C ARG A 32 33.95 33.78 4.65
N SER A 33 33.64 35.02 4.26
CA SER A 33 32.35 35.39 3.68
C SER A 33 32.17 34.88 2.25
N GLU A 34 33.19 34.96 1.39
CA GLU A 34 33.01 34.55 -0.02
C GLU A 34 32.77 33.05 -0.21
N ALA A 35 33.45 32.21 0.58
CA ALA A 35 33.24 30.77 0.54
C ALA A 35 31.85 30.37 1.10
N THR A 36 31.34 31.08 2.10
CA THR A 36 29.97 30.86 2.60
C THR A 36 28.92 31.38 1.61
N TRP A 37 29.15 32.52 0.95
CA TRP A 37 28.25 33.00 -0.12
C TRP A 37 28.25 32.09 -1.33
N ARG A 38 29.41 31.60 -1.78
CA ARG A 38 29.52 30.62 -2.87
C ARG A 38 28.88 29.27 -2.52
N ASN A 39 29.07 28.76 -1.31
CA ASN A 39 28.41 27.53 -0.85
C ASN A 39 26.89 27.68 -0.70
N MET A 40 26.42 28.87 -0.29
CA MET A 40 24.99 29.16 -0.16
C MET A 40 24.33 29.46 -1.52
N GLN A 41 25.07 30.01 -2.48
CA GLN A 41 24.64 30.17 -3.87
C GLN A 41 24.62 28.82 -4.59
N THR A 42 25.63 27.98 -4.43
CA THR A 42 25.66 26.62 -5.01
C THR A 42 24.61 25.70 -4.38
N SER A 43 24.35 25.78 -3.07
CA SER A 43 23.24 25.02 -2.45
C SER A 43 21.86 25.51 -2.88
N LYS A 44 21.67 26.83 -3.06
CA LYS A 44 20.45 27.40 -3.66
C LYS A 44 20.29 27.02 -5.13
N THR A 45 21.37 26.98 -5.89
CA THR A 45 21.36 26.67 -7.33
C THR A 45 21.08 25.17 -7.56
N HIS A 46 21.73 24.28 -6.79
CA HIS A 46 21.40 22.84 -6.81
C HIS A 46 20.00 22.53 -6.25
N SER A 47 19.54 23.23 -5.21
CA SER A 47 18.15 23.10 -4.73
C SER A 47 17.12 23.63 -5.72
N SER A 48 17.50 24.57 -6.59
CA SER A 48 16.67 25.17 -7.63
C SER A 48 16.58 24.25 -8.86
N GLU A 49 17.71 23.73 -9.35
CA GLU A 49 17.76 22.77 -10.46
C GLU A 49 17.14 21.41 -10.11
N SER A 50 17.37 20.90 -8.89
CA SER A 50 16.76 19.65 -8.43
C SER A 50 15.23 19.68 -8.40
N MET A 51 14.62 20.86 -8.36
CA MET A 51 13.17 21.03 -8.22
C MET A 51 12.48 21.50 -9.51
N SER A 52 13.21 21.62 -10.62
CA SER A 52 12.61 21.68 -11.96
C SER A 52 12.12 20.31 -12.45
N LYS A 53 12.52 19.23 -11.77
CA LYS A 53 12.06 17.87 -12.01
C LYS A 53 10.54 17.73 -11.85
N ASP A 54 10.00 16.77 -12.58
CA ASP A 54 8.61 16.35 -12.52
C ASP A 54 8.24 15.84 -11.12
N LEU A 55 6.99 16.12 -10.68
CA LEU A 55 6.51 15.73 -9.36
C LEU A 55 6.65 14.22 -9.12
N SER A 56 6.32 13.41 -10.13
CA SER A 56 6.41 11.95 -10.03
C SER A 56 7.84 11.43 -9.84
N GLU A 57 8.84 12.10 -10.42
CA GLU A 57 10.25 11.75 -10.20
C GLU A 57 10.71 12.15 -8.80
N LEU A 58 10.34 13.37 -8.37
CA LEU A 58 10.64 13.86 -7.03
C LEU A 58 10.03 12.95 -5.95
N MET A 59 8.79 12.51 -6.13
CA MET A 59 8.13 11.59 -5.19
C MET A 59 8.81 10.22 -5.16
N LYS A 60 9.20 9.67 -6.31
CA LYS A 60 9.94 8.41 -6.38
C LYS A 60 11.29 8.50 -5.65
N GLU A 61 12.03 9.59 -5.85
CA GLU A 61 13.32 9.83 -5.20
C GLU A 61 13.14 10.01 -3.69
N ALA A 62 12.20 10.88 -3.28
CA ALA A 62 11.97 11.22 -1.88
C ALA A 62 11.43 10.05 -1.03
N THR A 63 10.73 9.09 -1.65
CA THR A 63 10.13 7.95 -0.94
C THR A 63 10.97 6.67 -1.00
N LYS A 64 12.11 6.68 -1.70
CA LYS A 64 12.94 5.48 -1.92
C LYS A 64 13.33 4.77 -0.61
N GLU A 65 13.86 5.50 0.36
CA GLU A 65 14.33 4.93 1.62
C GLU A 65 13.18 4.38 2.47
N VAL A 66 12.09 5.14 2.60
CA VAL A 66 10.92 4.70 3.38
C VAL A 66 10.13 3.57 2.70
N HIS A 67 10.20 3.48 1.37
CA HIS A 67 9.67 2.33 0.63
C HIS A 67 10.47 1.06 0.95
N GLU A 68 11.81 1.14 0.92
CA GLU A 68 12.68 0.03 1.31
C GLU A 68 12.45 -0.40 2.76
N GLN A 69 12.27 0.56 3.68
CA GLN A 69 11.91 0.26 5.07
C GLN A 69 10.55 -0.46 5.15
N ALA A 70 9.54 -0.02 4.41
CA ALA A 70 8.22 -0.63 4.42
C ALA A 70 8.24 -2.10 3.95
N GLU A 71 8.98 -2.39 2.88
CA GLU A 71 9.14 -3.76 2.36
C GLU A 71 9.92 -4.68 3.31
N ASN A 72 10.81 -4.11 4.13
CA ASN A 72 11.63 -4.84 5.11
C ASN A 72 11.01 -4.89 6.52
N THR A 73 9.77 -4.46 6.71
CA THR A 73 9.06 -4.71 7.98
C THR A 73 8.90 -6.22 8.21
N PRO A 74 8.95 -6.72 9.46
CA PRO A 74 8.82 -8.16 9.74
C PRO A 74 7.56 -8.77 9.11
N PHE A 75 6.44 -8.05 9.19
CA PHE A 75 5.18 -8.45 8.58
C PHE A 75 5.32 -8.65 7.06
N MET A 76 5.88 -7.67 6.34
CA MET A 76 6.04 -7.75 4.89
C MET A 76 7.08 -8.79 4.47
N MET A 77 8.17 -8.94 5.22
CA MET A 77 9.15 -10.00 4.98
C MET A 77 8.53 -11.40 5.12
N ASN A 78 7.72 -11.62 6.15
CA ASN A 78 7.00 -12.88 6.35
C ASN A 78 6.00 -13.11 5.21
N PHE A 79 5.25 -12.08 4.84
CA PHE A 79 4.33 -12.15 3.70
C PHE A 79 5.07 -12.54 2.42
N GLN A 80 6.18 -11.86 2.07
CA GLN A 80 6.97 -12.13 0.86
C GLN A 80 7.52 -13.56 0.82
N LYS A 81 7.85 -14.14 1.99
CA LYS A 81 8.26 -15.54 2.13
C LYS A 81 7.10 -16.55 2.02
N GLY A 82 5.86 -16.07 1.88
CA GLY A 82 4.65 -16.89 1.90
C GLY A 82 4.30 -17.40 3.30
N GLN A 83 4.87 -16.79 4.34
CA GLN A 83 4.63 -17.11 5.75
C GLN A 83 3.53 -16.19 6.30
N VAL A 84 2.39 -16.16 5.60
CA VAL A 84 1.21 -15.40 6.01
C VAL A 84 0.06 -16.37 6.29
N SER A 85 -0.49 -16.29 7.48
CA SER A 85 -1.68 -17.04 7.88
C SER A 85 -2.96 -16.37 7.38
N LEU A 86 -4.06 -17.14 7.33
CA LEU A 86 -5.36 -16.58 6.98
C LEU A 86 -5.78 -15.47 7.97
N HIS A 87 -5.47 -15.63 9.25
CA HIS A 87 -5.78 -14.62 10.26
C HIS A 87 -5.03 -13.30 10.00
N GLU A 88 -3.73 -13.36 9.74
CA GLU A 88 -2.93 -12.17 9.40
C GLU A 88 -3.45 -11.48 8.15
N PHE A 89 -3.76 -12.26 7.12
CA PHE A 89 -4.30 -11.72 5.88
C PHE A 89 -5.64 -11.00 6.08
N LYS A 90 -6.54 -11.57 6.89
CA LYS A 90 -7.82 -10.97 7.27
C LYS A 90 -7.64 -9.63 8.01
N LEU A 91 -6.67 -9.54 8.93
CA LEU A 91 -6.36 -8.31 9.66
C LEU A 91 -5.86 -7.19 8.72
N VAL A 92 -5.01 -7.53 7.76
CA VAL A 92 -4.57 -6.59 6.73
C VAL A 92 -5.73 -6.13 5.88
N ALA A 93 -6.53 -7.06 5.35
CA ALA A 93 -7.68 -6.73 4.50
C ALA A 93 -8.67 -5.78 5.23
N ALA A 94 -8.94 -6.04 6.51
CA ALA A 94 -9.77 -5.16 7.33
C ALA A 94 -9.15 -3.78 7.52
N SER A 95 -7.84 -3.69 7.80
CA SER A 95 -7.16 -2.40 7.94
C SER A 95 -7.14 -1.60 6.64
N LEU A 96 -6.91 -2.28 5.50
CA LEU A 96 -6.99 -1.67 4.18
C LEU A 96 -8.40 -1.16 3.89
N TYR A 97 -9.46 -1.91 4.25
CA TYR A 97 -10.84 -1.43 4.07
C TYR A 97 -11.06 -0.05 4.71
N PHE A 98 -10.62 0.15 5.95
CA PHE A 98 -10.75 1.45 6.61
C PHE A 98 -9.92 2.53 5.92
N ILE A 99 -8.66 2.23 5.57
CA ILE A 99 -7.75 3.18 4.90
C ILE A 99 -8.30 3.60 3.54
N TYR A 100 -8.71 2.67 2.69
CA TYR A 100 -9.25 2.98 1.36
C TYR A 100 -10.62 3.63 1.45
N SER A 101 -11.46 3.26 2.42
CA SER A 101 -12.73 3.96 2.64
C SER A 101 -12.50 5.45 2.93
N ALA A 102 -11.55 5.78 3.79
CA ALA A 102 -11.20 7.16 4.11
C ALA A 102 -10.52 7.88 2.94
N LEU A 103 -9.57 7.23 2.27
CA LEU A 103 -8.90 7.80 1.09
C LEU A 103 -9.93 8.13 0.00
N GLU A 104 -10.84 7.21 -0.30
CA GLU A 104 -11.81 7.34 -1.37
C GLU A 104 -12.95 8.30 -1.03
N GLU A 105 -13.35 8.40 0.25
CA GLU A 105 -14.24 9.47 0.70
C GLU A 105 -13.62 10.86 0.44
N GLU A 106 -12.33 11.03 0.77
CA GLU A 106 -11.64 12.29 0.57
C GLU A 106 -11.29 12.55 -0.92
N SER A 107 -11.08 11.50 -1.72
CA SER A 107 -10.99 11.59 -3.17
C SER A 107 -12.30 12.08 -3.78
N GLU A 108 -13.44 11.52 -3.38
CA GLU A 108 -14.76 11.97 -3.82
C GLU A 108 -15.03 13.43 -3.40
N ARG A 109 -14.65 13.81 -2.17
CA ARG A 109 -14.79 15.20 -1.70
C ARG A 109 -14.03 16.20 -2.58
N ASN A 110 -12.87 15.79 -3.10
CA ASN A 110 -11.95 16.66 -3.83
C ASN A 110 -11.89 16.38 -5.34
N LYS A 111 -12.84 15.60 -5.88
CA LYS A 111 -12.81 15.16 -7.29
C LYS A 111 -12.82 16.30 -8.32
N ASP A 112 -13.44 17.42 -7.97
CA ASP A 112 -13.53 18.61 -8.83
C ASP A 112 -12.50 19.68 -8.44
N ASN A 113 -11.70 19.45 -7.38
CA ASN A 113 -10.69 20.40 -6.93
C ASN A 113 -9.45 20.33 -7.86
N PRO A 114 -9.01 21.42 -8.50
CA PRO A 114 -7.90 21.40 -9.47
C PRO A 114 -6.59 20.78 -8.94
N VAL A 115 -6.36 20.84 -7.62
CA VAL A 115 -5.17 20.25 -6.99
C VAL A 115 -5.19 18.72 -6.88
N TYR A 116 -6.30 18.08 -7.26
CA TYR A 116 -6.48 16.62 -7.19
C TYR A 116 -7.20 16.04 -8.42
N ALA A 117 -8.13 16.76 -9.04
CA ALA A 117 -8.95 16.30 -10.16
C ALA A 117 -8.17 15.58 -11.28
N PRO A 118 -6.96 16.02 -11.70
CA PRO A 118 -6.19 15.31 -12.73
C PRO A 118 -5.83 13.85 -12.39
N VAL A 119 -5.78 13.49 -11.11
CA VAL A 119 -5.42 12.13 -10.63
C VAL A 119 -6.62 11.35 -10.10
N TYR A 120 -7.84 11.83 -10.32
CA TYR A 120 -9.07 11.14 -9.91
C TYR A 120 -9.49 10.08 -10.94
N PHE A 121 -9.29 8.81 -10.61
CA PHE A 121 -9.57 7.64 -11.47
C PHE A 121 -10.40 6.58 -10.72
N PRO A 122 -11.68 6.86 -10.40
CA PRO A 122 -12.46 6.00 -9.52
C PRO A 122 -12.73 4.61 -10.13
N ALA A 123 -13.07 4.55 -11.42
CA ALA A 123 -13.40 3.29 -12.11
C ALA A 123 -12.19 2.34 -12.18
N GLU A 124 -10.99 2.90 -12.29
CA GLU A 124 -9.76 2.15 -12.44
C GLU A 124 -9.12 1.81 -11.08
N LEU A 125 -9.17 2.72 -10.10
CA LEU A 125 -8.36 2.63 -8.90
C LEU A 125 -9.11 2.40 -7.60
N HIS A 126 -10.38 2.78 -7.46
CA HIS A 126 -11.07 2.63 -6.16
C HIS A 126 -11.15 1.16 -5.74
N ARG A 127 -10.83 0.89 -4.48
CA ARG A 127 -10.65 -0.42 -3.87
C ARG A 127 -11.69 -0.72 -2.81
N LYS A 128 -12.44 0.26 -2.28
CA LYS A 128 -13.43 0.02 -1.22
C LYS A 128 -14.38 -1.12 -1.57
N ALA A 129 -15.02 -1.07 -2.74
CA ALA A 129 -15.97 -2.11 -3.16
C ALA A 129 -15.33 -3.50 -3.32
N ALA A 130 -14.07 -3.56 -3.73
CA ALA A 130 -13.33 -4.82 -3.82
C ALA A 130 -12.97 -5.37 -2.44
N LEU A 131 -12.60 -4.49 -1.49
CA LEU A 131 -12.33 -4.85 -0.11
C LEU A 131 -13.60 -5.32 0.61
N GLU A 132 -14.77 -4.75 0.33
CA GLU A 132 -16.05 -5.23 0.86
C GLU A 132 -16.34 -6.67 0.42
N GLN A 133 -16.07 -7.01 -0.85
CA GLN A 133 -16.21 -8.38 -1.37
C GLN A 133 -15.24 -9.35 -0.68
N ASP A 134 -13.97 -8.94 -0.51
CA ASP A 134 -12.97 -9.76 0.16
C ASP A 134 -13.35 -9.99 1.64
N LEU A 135 -13.82 -8.95 2.33
CA LEU A 135 -14.25 -9.06 3.72
C LEU A 135 -15.48 -9.95 3.88
N GLU A 136 -16.47 -9.84 3.00
CA GLU A 136 -17.62 -10.75 3.00
C GLU A 136 -17.19 -12.20 2.75
N TYR A 137 -16.22 -12.44 1.85
CA TYR A 137 -15.67 -13.77 1.60
C TYR A 137 -14.99 -14.37 2.85
N PHE A 138 -14.26 -13.55 3.62
CA PHE A 138 -13.50 -14.04 4.77
C PHE A 138 -14.29 -14.10 6.09
N TYR A 139 -15.21 -13.16 6.31
CA TYR A 139 -15.95 -13.00 7.56
C TYR A 139 -17.45 -13.32 7.44
N GLY A 140 -17.97 -13.48 6.22
CA GLY A 140 -19.40 -13.72 5.96
C GLY A 140 -20.21 -12.41 5.89
N ARG A 141 -21.54 -12.55 5.81
CA ARG A 141 -22.46 -11.41 5.60
C ARG A 141 -22.40 -10.32 6.68
N ASN A 142 -22.05 -10.69 7.91
CA ASN A 142 -21.95 -9.78 9.06
C ASN A 142 -20.51 -9.28 9.28
N TRP A 143 -19.71 -9.19 8.21
CA TRP A 143 -18.30 -8.80 8.32
C TRP A 143 -18.11 -7.42 8.94
N LYS A 144 -19.08 -6.51 8.78
CA LYS A 144 -19.02 -5.14 9.32
C LYS A 144 -18.98 -5.13 10.85
N GLU A 145 -19.66 -6.06 11.49
CA GLU A 145 -19.67 -6.20 12.95
C GLU A 145 -18.44 -6.94 13.49
N GLU A 146 -17.75 -7.71 12.65
CA GLU A 146 -16.62 -8.58 13.02
C GLU A 146 -15.25 -7.92 12.89
N ILE A 147 -15.12 -6.91 12.01
CA ILE A 147 -13.84 -6.22 11.81
C ILE A 147 -13.60 -5.16 12.87
N ALA A 148 -12.37 -5.09 13.38
CA ALA A 148 -11.91 -4.03 14.26
C ALA A 148 -10.96 -3.09 13.51
N CYS A 149 -10.99 -1.79 13.84
CA CYS A 149 -10.05 -0.78 13.35
C CYS A 149 -8.90 -0.64 14.37
N PRO A 150 -7.70 -1.20 14.12
CA PRO A 150 -6.56 -1.03 15.03
C PRO A 150 -6.17 0.43 15.18
N GLN A 151 -5.55 0.79 16.32
CA GLN A 151 -5.18 2.18 16.59
C GLN A 151 -4.22 2.78 15.54
N ALA A 152 -3.31 1.99 14.97
CA ALA A 152 -2.44 2.46 13.89
C ALA A 152 -3.23 2.78 12.60
N THR A 153 -4.19 1.92 12.25
CA THR A 153 -5.11 2.13 11.13
C THR A 153 -5.97 3.36 11.34
N GLN A 154 -6.50 3.54 12.55
CA GLN A 154 -7.27 4.73 12.95
C GLN A 154 -6.47 6.02 12.72
N LYS A 155 -5.20 6.06 13.16
CA LYS A 155 -4.33 7.23 12.93
C LYS A 155 -4.13 7.54 11.46
N TYR A 156 -4.05 6.51 10.61
CA TYR A 156 -3.96 6.70 9.17
C TYR A 156 -5.26 7.31 8.62
N VAL A 157 -6.41 6.73 8.96
CA VAL A 157 -7.74 7.23 8.59
C VAL A 157 -7.92 8.70 8.99
N GLU A 158 -7.52 9.05 10.22
CA GLU A 158 -7.54 10.44 10.70
C GLU A 158 -6.67 11.37 9.87
N ARG A 159 -5.46 10.93 9.48
CA ARG A 159 -4.60 11.73 8.62
C ARG A 159 -5.21 11.94 7.24
N LEU A 160 -5.82 10.91 6.65
CA LEU A 160 -6.50 11.00 5.36
C LEU A 160 -7.63 12.04 5.42
N HIS A 161 -8.53 11.94 6.41
CA HIS A 161 -9.59 12.92 6.59
C HIS A 161 -9.07 14.34 6.84
N TYR A 162 -8.00 14.49 7.65
CA TYR A 162 -7.40 15.79 7.87
C TYR A 162 -6.85 16.38 6.56
N VAL A 163 -6.13 15.59 5.77
CA VAL A 163 -5.55 16.02 4.48
C VAL A 163 -6.66 16.39 3.51
N GLY A 164 -7.64 15.51 3.29
CA GLY A 164 -8.73 15.75 2.36
C GLY A 164 -9.58 16.98 2.68
N LYS A 165 -9.77 17.30 3.97
CA LYS A 165 -10.58 18.45 4.40
C LYS A 165 -9.79 19.76 4.47
N ASN A 166 -8.53 19.72 4.89
CA ASN A 166 -7.79 20.93 5.26
C ASN A 166 -6.57 21.21 4.37
N GLN A 167 -6.05 20.20 3.67
CA GLN A 167 -4.82 20.29 2.87
C GLN A 167 -4.94 19.42 1.60
N PRO A 168 -5.98 19.62 0.77
CA PRO A 168 -6.31 18.72 -0.35
C PRO A 168 -5.19 18.61 -1.39
N GLU A 169 -4.32 19.62 -1.50
CA GLU A 169 -3.12 19.59 -2.34
C GLU A 169 -2.13 18.48 -1.95
N LEU A 170 -2.23 17.94 -0.73
CA LEU A 170 -1.40 16.83 -0.26
C LEU A 170 -2.06 15.46 -0.47
N LEU A 171 -3.32 15.40 -0.88
CA LEU A 171 -4.06 14.14 -1.05
C LEU A 171 -3.42 13.24 -2.13
N VAL A 172 -2.81 13.85 -3.16
CA VAL A 172 -2.05 13.13 -4.19
C VAL A 172 -0.93 12.27 -3.60
N ALA A 173 -0.35 12.67 -2.45
CA ALA A 173 0.71 11.92 -1.79
C ALA A 173 0.24 10.55 -1.27
N HIS A 174 -0.98 10.50 -0.73
CA HIS A 174 -1.60 9.28 -0.24
C HIS A 174 -2.08 8.39 -1.38
N ALA A 175 -2.76 8.97 -2.36
CA ALA A 175 -3.21 8.26 -3.56
C ALA A 175 -2.04 7.63 -4.34
N TYR A 176 -0.94 8.37 -4.53
CA TYR A 176 0.30 7.86 -5.12
C TYR A 176 0.86 6.66 -4.35
N THR A 177 1.04 6.82 -3.03
CA THR A 177 1.66 5.80 -2.16
C THR A 177 0.88 4.50 -2.19
N ARG A 178 -0.45 4.57 -2.16
CA ARG A 178 -1.33 3.40 -2.18
C ARG A 178 -1.47 2.81 -3.59
N TYR A 179 -2.09 3.54 -4.52
CA TYR A 179 -2.49 2.98 -5.81
C TYR A 179 -1.32 2.54 -6.70
N LEU A 180 -0.21 3.29 -6.74
CA LEU A 180 0.95 2.82 -7.52
C LEU A 180 1.66 1.63 -6.88
N GLY A 181 1.58 1.50 -5.55
CA GLY A 181 2.05 0.33 -4.81
C GLY A 181 1.24 -0.92 -5.19
N ASP A 182 -0.08 -0.81 -5.24
CA ASP A 182 -0.98 -1.93 -5.58
C ASP A 182 -0.79 -2.42 -7.03
N LEU A 183 -0.59 -1.47 -7.96
CA LEU A 183 -0.28 -1.75 -9.37
C LEU A 183 1.19 -2.18 -9.60
N SER A 184 1.98 -2.29 -8.54
CA SER A 184 3.39 -2.71 -8.58
C SER A 184 3.59 -3.95 -7.69
N GLY A 185 4.00 -3.78 -6.44
CA GLY A 185 4.25 -4.87 -5.50
C GLY A 185 2.98 -5.66 -5.18
N GLY A 186 1.81 -5.02 -5.19
CA GLY A 186 0.53 -5.68 -4.94
C GLY A 186 0.26 -6.88 -5.87
N GLN A 187 0.70 -6.81 -7.13
CA GLN A 187 0.52 -7.91 -8.08
C GLN A 187 1.39 -9.14 -7.75
N VAL A 188 2.54 -8.92 -7.10
CA VAL A 188 3.38 -10.00 -6.57
C VAL A 188 2.75 -10.57 -5.31
N LEU A 189 2.29 -9.70 -4.39
CA LEU A 189 1.62 -10.11 -3.15
C LEU A 189 0.35 -10.93 -3.42
N LYS A 190 -0.44 -10.59 -4.45
CA LYS A 190 -1.59 -11.39 -4.91
C LYS A 190 -1.23 -12.85 -5.13
N LYS A 191 -0.16 -13.11 -5.90
CA LYS A 191 0.30 -14.47 -6.22
C LYS A 191 0.78 -15.23 -4.99
N ILE A 192 1.45 -14.52 -4.08
CA ILE A 192 1.93 -15.10 -2.84
C ILE A 192 0.77 -15.46 -1.93
N ALA A 193 -0.18 -14.55 -1.71
CA ALA A 193 -1.38 -14.79 -0.91
C ALA A 193 -2.20 -15.96 -1.47
N GLN A 194 -2.43 -15.98 -2.79
CA GLN A 194 -3.16 -17.07 -3.45
C GLN A 194 -2.54 -18.43 -3.16
N LYS A 195 -1.22 -18.52 -3.27
CA LYS A 195 -0.49 -19.77 -3.02
C LYS A 195 -0.44 -20.14 -1.54
N ALA A 196 -0.09 -19.20 -0.67
CA ALA A 196 0.10 -19.43 0.75
C ALA A 196 -1.22 -19.84 1.44
N LEU A 197 -2.32 -19.20 1.06
CA LEU A 197 -3.65 -19.41 1.64
C LEU A 197 -4.52 -20.40 0.84
N GLN A 198 -3.99 -20.96 -0.26
CA GLN A 198 -4.70 -21.90 -1.13
C GLN A 198 -6.03 -21.34 -1.65
N LEU A 199 -6.05 -20.05 -1.99
CA LEU A 199 -7.25 -19.37 -2.50
C LEU A 199 -7.57 -19.83 -3.93
N PRO A 200 -8.85 -19.86 -4.32
CA PRO A 200 -9.25 -20.38 -5.62
C PRO A 200 -8.69 -19.54 -6.77
N SER A 201 -8.55 -20.17 -7.94
CA SER A 201 -8.11 -19.50 -9.18
C SER A 201 -9.15 -18.53 -9.75
N THR A 202 -10.39 -18.59 -9.26
CA THR A 202 -11.50 -17.69 -9.60
C THR A 202 -11.25 -16.25 -9.16
N GLY A 203 -10.36 -16.03 -8.20
CA GLY A 203 -10.03 -14.69 -7.67
C GLY A 203 -10.80 -14.29 -6.41
N GLU A 204 -11.71 -15.12 -5.92
CA GLU A 204 -12.45 -14.89 -4.66
C GLU A 204 -11.47 -14.74 -3.48
N GLY A 205 -11.68 -13.69 -2.66
CA GLY A 205 -10.79 -13.32 -1.55
C GLY A 205 -9.53 -12.55 -1.96
N LEU A 206 -9.40 -12.17 -3.25
CA LEU A 206 -8.31 -11.36 -3.79
C LEU A 206 -8.82 -10.25 -4.74
N ALA A 207 -10.06 -9.80 -4.55
CA ALA A 207 -10.66 -8.74 -5.36
C ALA A 207 -9.87 -7.44 -5.25
N PHE A 208 -9.37 -7.09 -4.06
CA PHE A 208 -8.52 -5.91 -3.82
C PHE A 208 -7.37 -5.79 -4.82
N PHE A 209 -6.70 -6.92 -5.13
CA PHE A 209 -5.54 -6.97 -6.02
C PHE A 209 -5.91 -7.01 -7.51
N THR A 210 -7.19 -6.98 -7.86
CA THR A 210 -7.70 -7.12 -9.23
C THR A 210 -8.23 -5.78 -9.73
N PHE A 211 -7.72 -5.31 -10.86
CA PHE A 211 -8.01 -3.98 -11.40
C PHE A 211 -8.68 -4.10 -12.77
N ASP A 212 -9.98 -4.38 -12.79
CA ASP A 212 -10.72 -4.62 -14.04
C ASP A 212 -10.76 -3.38 -14.95
N GLY A 213 -10.73 -2.18 -14.38
CA GLY A 213 -10.59 -0.92 -15.12
C GLY A 213 -9.18 -0.66 -15.68
N VAL A 214 -8.18 -1.48 -15.32
CA VAL A 214 -6.77 -1.30 -15.74
C VAL A 214 -6.32 -2.47 -16.61
N SER A 215 -6.44 -2.32 -17.93
CA SER A 215 -5.99 -3.35 -18.89
C SER A 215 -4.48 -3.59 -18.90
N ASN A 216 -3.68 -2.57 -18.61
CA ASN A 216 -2.22 -2.67 -18.54
C ASN A 216 -1.66 -1.79 -17.42
N ALA A 217 -1.22 -2.43 -16.33
CA ALA A 217 -0.70 -1.73 -15.16
C ALA A 217 0.50 -0.83 -15.48
N THR A 218 1.42 -1.24 -16.36
CA THR A 218 2.59 -0.41 -16.71
C THR A 218 2.18 0.88 -17.41
N LYS A 219 1.31 0.79 -18.43
CA LYS A 219 0.80 1.96 -19.16
C LYS A 219 -0.03 2.86 -18.25
N PHE A 220 -0.86 2.28 -17.37
CA PHE A 220 -1.66 3.06 -16.45
C PHE A 220 -0.80 3.82 -15.42
N LYS A 221 0.26 3.19 -14.88
CA LYS A 221 1.20 3.88 -14.00
C LYS A 221 1.95 5.01 -14.71
N GLN A 222 2.23 4.89 -16.02
CA GLN A 222 2.80 5.99 -16.81
C GLN A 222 1.80 7.14 -16.98
N LEU A 223 0.55 6.82 -17.33
CA LEU A 223 -0.55 7.78 -17.41
C LEU A 223 -0.71 8.53 -16.07
N TYR A 224 -0.80 7.80 -14.96
CA TYR A 224 -0.99 8.39 -13.64
C TYR A 224 0.15 9.35 -13.27
N ARG A 225 1.42 8.97 -13.54
CA ARG A 225 2.57 9.86 -13.34
C ARG A 225 2.50 11.12 -14.19
N SER A 226 2.12 10.99 -15.47
CA SER A 226 1.92 12.16 -16.35
C SER A 226 0.83 13.09 -15.80
N ARG A 227 -0.26 12.54 -15.26
CA ARG A 227 -1.33 13.33 -14.63
C ARG A 227 -0.88 14.03 -13.35
N MET A 228 -0.05 13.39 -12.54
CA MET A 228 0.56 14.03 -11.37
C MET A 228 1.47 15.20 -11.79
N ASN A 229 2.22 15.05 -12.87
CA ASN A 229 3.12 16.11 -13.35
C ASN A 229 2.34 17.33 -13.89
N ALA A 230 1.08 17.17 -14.27
CA ALA A 230 0.19 18.24 -14.70
C ALA A 230 -0.45 19.04 -13.54
N LEU A 231 -0.25 18.63 -12.28
CA LEU A 231 -0.73 19.39 -11.13
C LEU A 231 0.10 20.67 -10.96
N GLU A 232 -0.56 21.83 -11.05
CA GLU A 232 0.08 23.12 -10.84
C GLU A 232 0.41 23.30 -9.35
N MET A 233 1.70 23.34 -9.03
CA MET A 233 2.19 23.46 -7.66
C MET A 233 3.41 24.36 -7.58
N ASP A 234 3.41 25.28 -6.62
CA ASP A 234 4.61 26.03 -6.28
C ASP A 234 5.64 25.13 -5.57
N LEU A 235 6.86 25.65 -5.43
CA LEU A 235 7.96 24.91 -4.85
C LEU A 235 7.70 24.49 -3.39
N ALA A 236 7.01 25.34 -2.63
CA ALA A 236 6.69 25.06 -1.23
C ALA A 236 5.69 23.90 -1.10
N THR A 237 4.68 23.88 -1.97
CA THR A 237 3.66 22.83 -2.06
C THR A 237 4.28 21.51 -2.50
N LYS A 238 5.14 21.51 -3.53
CA LYS A 238 5.88 20.30 -3.93
C LYS A 238 6.63 19.70 -2.74
N LYS A 239 7.37 20.50 -1.97
CA LYS A 239 8.09 20.02 -0.77
C LYS A 239 7.15 19.40 0.25
N ARG A 240 6.00 20.03 0.53
CA ARG A 240 4.99 19.49 1.45
C ARG A 240 4.41 18.16 0.96
N VAL A 241 4.18 18.01 -0.35
CA VAL A 241 3.72 16.75 -0.95
C VAL A 241 4.75 15.64 -0.77
N LEU A 242 6.04 15.93 -0.94
CA LEU A 242 7.12 14.95 -0.72
C LEU A 242 7.18 14.48 0.73
N GLU A 243 7.08 15.41 1.69
CA GLU A 243 7.06 15.06 3.12
C GLU A 243 5.78 14.29 3.49
N GLU A 244 4.64 14.65 2.91
CA GLU A 244 3.40 13.89 3.13
C GLU A 244 3.48 12.48 2.54
N ALA A 245 4.16 12.29 1.42
CA ALA A 245 4.36 10.97 0.83
C ALA A 245 5.19 10.09 1.76
N LYS A 246 6.29 10.62 2.33
CA LYS A 246 7.06 9.92 3.35
C LYS A 246 6.21 9.56 4.56
N LYS A 247 5.37 10.50 5.02
CA LYS A 247 4.43 10.26 6.12
C LYS A 247 3.43 9.14 5.80
N ALA A 248 2.92 9.07 4.57
CA ALA A 248 2.03 8.00 4.12
C ALA A 248 2.74 6.63 4.20
N PHE A 249 4.02 6.54 3.82
CA PHE A 249 4.82 5.31 4.00
C PHE A 249 5.00 4.96 5.48
N LEU A 250 5.35 5.93 6.32
CA LEU A 250 5.52 5.71 7.76
C LEU A 250 4.22 5.25 8.44
N LEU A 251 3.06 5.78 8.03
CA LEU A 251 1.75 5.32 8.51
C LEU A 251 1.48 3.87 8.09
N ASN A 252 1.84 3.47 6.85
CA ASN A 252 1.75 2.07 6.43
C ASN A 252 2.66 1.16 7.27
N ILE A 253 3.90 1.58 7.54
CA ILE A 253 4.85 0.85 8.41
C ILE A 253 4.24 0.62 9.79
N GLN A 254 3.71 1.68 10.42
CA GLN A 254 3.09 1.58 11.74
C GLN A 254 1.88 0.64 11.75
N VAL A 255 1.10 0.61 10.66
CA VAL A 255 0.01 -0.37 10.51
C VAL A 255 0.59 -1.79 10.48
N PHE A 256 1.60 -2.06 9.66
CA PHE A 256 2.21 -3.40 9.60
C PHE A 256 2.83 -3.85 10.93
N GLU A 257 3.51 -2.94 11.64
CA GLU A 257 4.07 -3.20 12.97
C GLU A 257 2.96 -3.53 13.98
N ALA A 258 1.89 -2.74 14.02
CA ALA A 258 0.76 -2.98 14.91
C ALA A 258 0.05 -4.31 14.62
N LEU A 259 -0.08 -4.67 13.35
CA LEU A 259 -0.66 -5.97 12.97
C LEU A 259 0.23 -7.14 13.39
N GLN A 260 1.56 -7.01 13.23
CA GLN A 260 2.51 -8.01 13.71
C GLN A 260 2.41 -8.21 15.23
N GLU A 261 2.29 -7.12 16.00
CA GLU A 261 2.13 -7.20 17.46
C GLU A 261 0.82 -7.90 17.87
N LEU A 262 -0.29 -7.61 17.19
CA LEU A 262 -1.58 -8.25 17.47
C LEU A 262 -1.50 -9.77 17.29
N VAL A 263 -0.79 -10.21 16.25
CA VAL A 263 -0.58 -11.63 15.95
C VAL A 263 0.29 -12.27 17.03
N SER A 264 1.40 -11.64 17.42
CA SER A 264 2.28 -12.15 18.47
C SER A 264 1.57 -12.28 19.83
N LYS A 265 0.81 -11.26 20.25
CA LYS A 265 0.03 -11.30 21.50
C LYS A 265 -1.08 -12.34 21.48
N GLY A 266 -1.70 -12.59 20.32
CA GLY A 266 -2.69 -13.65 20.15
C GLY A 266 -2.11 -15.06 20.32
N GLN A 267 -0.84 -15.26 19.94
CA GLN A 267 -0.14 -16.54 20.09
C GLN A 267 0.37 -16.78 21.52
N GLU A 268 0.76 -15.73 22.25
CA GLU A 268 1.18 -15.85 23.65
C GLU A 268 0.02 -16.17 24.61
N ASN A 269 -1.19 -15.70 24.29
CA ASN A 269 -2.38 -15.87 25.12
C ASN A 269 -3.24 -17.10 24.74
N GLY A 270 -2.83 -17.91 23.75
CA GLY A 270 -3.60 -19.06 23.24
C GLY A 270 -2.76 -20.32 23.06
N HIS A 271 -3.25 -21.46 23.57
CA HIS A 271 -2.74 -22.79 23.23
C HIS A 271 -2.74 -23.01 21.70
N PRO A 272 -1.84 -23.84 21.13
CA PRO A 272 -1.62 -23.91 19.68
C PRO A 272 -2.90 -24.34 18.95
N VAL A 273 -3.58 -23.41 18.30
CA VAL A 273 -4.75 -23.71 17.47
C VAL A 273 -4.25 -24.48 16.24
N GLN A 274 -4.66 -25.74 16.13
CA GLN A 274 -4.33 -26.62 15.03
C GLN A 274 -5.03 -26.14 13.74
N LEU A 275 -4.34 -25.30 12.97
CA LEU A 275 -4.81 -24.53 11.80
C LEU A 275 -5.20 -25.36 10.56
N LYS A 276 -5.35 -26.69 10.65
CA LYS A 276 -5.68 -27.56 9.50
C LYS A 276 -7.17 -27.86 9.30
N ALA A 277 -8.03 -27.50 10.26
CA ALA A 277 -9.43 -27.92 10.24
C ALA A 277 -10.36 -26.95 9.48
N GLU A 278 -10.10 -25.63 9.47
CA GLU A 278 -11.10 -24.65 9.02
C GLU A 278 -11.32 -24.59 7.50
N LEU A 279 -10.32 -24.98 6.69
CA LEU A 279 -10.47 -25.06 5.23
C LEU A 279 -11.28 -26.30 4.80
N ARG A 280 -11.34 -27.35 5.63
CA ARG A 280 -12.00 -28.61 5.27
C ARG A 280 -13.52 -28.55 5.47
N THR A 281 -13.99 -27.77 6.45
CA THR A 281 -15.42 -27.64 6.76
C THR A 281 -16.19 -26.85 5.70
N ARG A 282 -15.54 -25.93 4.97
CA ARG A 282 -16.18 -25.16 3.88
C ARG A 282 -16.41 -25.99 2.61
N ASN A 283 -15.53 -26.95 2.29
CA ASN A 283 -15.75 -27.83 1.13
C ASN A 283 -16.87 -28.85 1.34
N ILE A 284 -17.22 -29.17 2.60
CA ILE A 284 -18.30 -30.10 2.93
C ILE A 284 -19.66 -29.37 2.90
N ASN A 285 -19.74 -28.11 3.33
CA ASN A 285 -21.03 -27.39 3.37
C ASN A 285 -21.53 -26.93 1.99
N LYS A 286 -20.67 -26.85 0.96
CA LYS A 286 -21.09 -26.49 -0.41
C LYS A 286 -21.66 -27.68 -1.21
N SER A 287 -21.61 -28.91 -0.66
CA SER A 287 -22.05 -30.14 -1.34
C SER A 287 -23.43 -30.68 -0.92
N TYR A 288 -24.17 -29.97 -0.04
CA TYR A 288 -25.47 -30.42 0.48
C TYR A 288 -26.66 -29.51 0.15
N GLU A 289 -26.62 -28.76 -0.95
CA GLU A 289 -27.82 -28.13 -1.52
C GLU A 289 -27.97 -28.52 -2.99
N HIS A 290 -28.38 -29.76 -3.26
CA HIS A 290 -29.25 -30.17 -4.37
C HIS A 290 -29.51 -31.68 -4.29
N GLY A 291 -30.77 -32.09 -4.36
CA GLY A 291 -31.17 -33.48 -4.65
C GLY A 291 -32.42 -33.51 -5.54
N PRO A 292 -32.87 -34.68 -6.03
CA PRO A 292 -32.17 -35.96 -6.13
C PRO A 292 -32.06 -36.52 -7.56
N ALA A 293 -31.10 -37.46 -7.70
CA ALA A 293 -31.06 -38.66 -8.54
C ALA A 293 -31.38 -38.60 -10.05
N HIS A 294 -30.36 -38.93 -10.85
CA HIS A 294 -30.51 -39.93 -11.92
C HIS A 294 -29.23 -40.77 -12.04
N GLU A 295 -29.38 -42.08 -11.84
CA GLU A 295 -28.41 -43.14 -12.13
C GLU A 295 -28.04 -43.16 -13.62
N LYS A 296 -26.74 -43.32 -13.92
CA LYS A 296 -26.23 -44.17 -15.02
C LYS A 296 -24.70 -44.32 -14.97
N GLU A 297 -24.30 -45.50 -14.53
CA GLU A 297 -23.34 -46.44 -15.13
C GLU A 297 -21.99 -45.95 -15.74
N SER A 298 -20.92 -46.38 -15.06
CA SER A 298 -19.53 -46.66 -15.46
C SER A 298 -19.08 -46.53 -16.93
N LYS A 299 -17.94 -45.85 -17.13
CA LYS A 299 -16.85 -46.40 -17.98
C LYS A 299 -15.46 -45.94 -17.56
N LYS A 300 -14.66 -46.91 -17.12
CA LYS A 300 -13.25 -46.83 -16.74
C LYS A 300 -12.40 -46.86 -18.02
N ILE A 301 -11.59 -45.82 -18.30
CA ILE A 301 -10.51 -45.92 -19.28
C ILE A 301 -9.20 -45.44 -18.64
N ASN A 302 -8.27 -46.38 -18.63
CA ASN A 302 -6.90 -46.34 -18.16
C ASN A 302 -6.01 -45.76 -19.27
N ARG A 303 -5.19 -44.73 -18.99
CA ARG A 303 -3.96 -44.48 -19.76
C ARG A 303 -2.84 -44.02 -18.83
N ARG A 304 -1.74 -44.77 -18.91
CA ARG A 304 -0.48 -44.61 -18.19
C ARG A 304 0.41 -43.55 -18.86
N HIS A 305 1.18 -42.87 -17.99
CA HIS A 305 2.56 -42.37 -18.11
C HIS A 305 3.06 -41.75 -19.42
N THR A 306 3.55 -40.51 -19.31
CA THR A 306 4.90 -40.16 -19.77
C THR A 306 5.56 -39.27 -18.72
N ASP A 307 6.74 -39.71 -18.27
CA ASP A 307 7.62 -39.04 -17.32
C ASP A 307 8.29 -37.80 -17.94
N MET A 308 8.39 -36.71 -17.17
CA MET A 308 9.38 -35.65 -17.39
C MET A 308 10.05 -35.32 -16.05
N MET A 309 11.39 -35.37 -16.07
CA MET A 309 12.27 -35.26 -14.90
C MET A 309 12.16 -33.92 -14.15
N PRO A 310 12.47 -33.88 -12.84
CA PRO A 310 12.32 -32.70 -12.02
C PRO A 310 13.45 -31.69 -12.28
N ILE A 311 13.08 -30.48 -12.72
CA ILE A 311 13.99 -29.34 -12.79
C ILE A 311 14.22 -28.82 -11.36
N THR A 312 15.47 -28.85 -10.92
CA THR A 312 15.94 -28.54 -9.56
C THR A 312 15.78 -27.06 -9.17
N PRO A 313 15.70 -26.73 -7.86
CA PRO A 313 15.24 -25.43 -7.34
C PRO A 313 16.23 -24.25 -7.48
N LEU A 314 17.35 -24.43 -8.20
CA LEU A 314 18.42 -23.41 -8.31
C LEU A 314 18.26 -22.45 -9.50
N VAL A 315 17.40 -22.75 -10.48
CA VAL A 315 17.19 -21.87 -11.66
C VAL A 315 16.13 -20.77 -11.40
N ARG A 316 15.47 -20.80 -10.23
CA ARG A 316 14.40 -19.85 -9.88
C ARG A 316 14.89 -18.51 -9.32
N TRP A 317 16.18 -18.39 -9.00
CA TRP A 317 16.75 -17.20 -8.33
C TRP A 317 17.39 -16.18 -9.29
N ILE A 318 17.64 -16.53 -10.55
CA ILE A 318 18.29 -15.62 -11.51
C ILE A 318 17.31 -14.60 -12.13
N LEU A 319 15.99 -14.81 -12.03
CA LEU A 319 15.00 -13.85 -12.55
C LEU A 319 14.43 -12.88 -11.51
N ALA A 320 14.78 -13.01 -10.23
CA ALA A 320 14.33 -12.12 -9.16
C ALA A 320 15.40 -11.07 -8.75
N LEU A 321 16.65 -11.22 -9.20
CA LEU A 321 17.75 -10.27 -8.93
C LEU A 321 18.09 -9.36 -10.13
N SER A 322 17.41 -9.50 -11.27
CA SER A 322 17.65 -8.67 -12.46
C SER A 322 16.85 -7.37 -12.53
N PHE A 323 16.01 -7.07 -11.53
CA PHE A 323 15.30 -5.78 -11.48
C PHE A 323 15.94 -4.72 -10.56
N LEU A 324 17.08 -5.03 -9.92
CA LEU A 324 17.83 -4.07 -9.10
C LEU A 324 19.21 -3.66 -9.67
N ALA A 325 19.60 -4.12 -10.87
CA ALA A 325 20.91 -3.80 -11.46
C ALA A 325 20.90 -3.41 -12.95
N MET A 326 19.76 -2.95 -13.50
CA MET A 326 19.71 -2.48 -14.89
C MET A 326 18.80 -1.26 -15.08
N THR A 327 19.02 -0.21 -14.28
CA THR A 327 18.47 1.14 -14.54
C THR A 327 19.53 2.24 -14.43
N VAL A 328 20.80 1.92 -14.72
CA VAL A 328 21.92 2.90 -14.75
C VAL A 328 22.55 3.04 -16.16
N THR A 329 22.01 2.46 -17.23
CA THR A 329 22.67 2.56 -18.56
C THR A 329 21.76 2.79 -19.77
N VAL A 330 20.55 3.34 -19.62
CA VAL A 330 19.73 3.77 -20.78
C VAL A 330 19.12 5.17 -20.56
N GLY A 331 19.91 6.08 -20.00
CA GLY A 331 19.59 7.51 -19.87
C GLY A 331 20.51 8.40 -20.71
N LEU A 332 21.07 7.88 -21.81
CA LEU A 332 21.97 8.63 -22.70
C LEU A 332 21.67 8.47 -24.21
N PHE A 333 20.54 7.88 -24.58
CA PHE A 333 20.06 7.92 -25.96
C PHE A 333 18.54 7.94 -25.98
N VAL A 334 17.99 9.15 -26.07
CA VAL A 334 16.93 9.61 -26.98
C VAL A 334 16.60 11.04 -26.52
N MET A 335 16.57 11.94 -27.50
CA MET A 335 16.49 13.41 -27.40
C MET A 335 15.41 13.96 -26.48
#